data_AF-A0A2G2VDK0-F1
#
_entry.id   AF-A0A2G2VDK0-F1
#
_cell.length_a   1.000
_cell.length_b   1.000
_cell.length_c   1.000
_cell.angle_alpha   90.00
_cell.angle_beta   90.00
_cell.angle_gamma   90.00
#
_symmetry.space_group_name_H-M   'P 1'
#
loop_
_entity.id
_entity.type
_entity.pdbx_description
1 polymer ?
#
loop_
_entity_poly.entity_id
_entity_poly.type
_entity_poly.pdbx_seq_one_letter_code
_entity_poly.pdbx_strand_id
1 'polypeptide(L)'
;MAEDAEKLAHPLSSKPFFRAMCACDGLVVVIASDIMDDPRPIHLLWNPSIRESIVLSAPESEKVYATRYGFGYDSTSGDYKILRTCSESSTDILALKDGSWRKIDKHPHGVRDSLFSTGSLAFVHEAFHWIGMSDYYPRVCSLVSFSISKEMYGEIPVSKEILSYFVGKAYVGVSVLDGMLCVNSGTGLMGVGSFKLWVLKDYGVKESWSALLTIEDPLIQRL
;
A
#
# COMPACT_ATOMS: atom_id res chain seq x y z
N MET A 1 3.77 33.70 -18.95
CA MET A 1 5.18 33.27 -18.96
C MET A 1 5.19 31.95 -18.21
N ALA A 2 5.20 30.84 -18.92
CA ALA A 2 5.21 29.51 -18.31
C ALA A 2 6.67 29.20 -18.00
N GLU A 3 7.02 29.17 -16.72
CA GLU A 3 8.35 28.76 -16.28
C GLU A 3 8.54 27.26 -16.45
N ASP A 4 9.77 26.91 -16.76
CA ASP A 4 10.20 25.68 -17.37
C ASP A 4 9.94 24.45 -16.49
N ALA A 5 9.22 23.48 -17.05
CA ALA A 5 9.26 22.12 -16.53
C ALA A 5 10.69 21.60 -16.73
N GLU A 6 11.42 21.39 -15.63
CA GLU A 6 12.74 20.77 -15.66
C GLU A 6 12.63 19.43 -16.41
N LYS A 7 13.29 19.39 -17.57
CA LYS A 7 13.22 18.25 -18.47
C LYS A 7 13.96 17.10 -17.80
N LEU A 8 13.23 16.03 -17.47
CA LEU A 8 13.79 14.79 -16.92
C LEU A 8 15.08 14.42 -17.70
N ALA A 9 16.17 14.20 -16.97
CA ALA A 9 17.51 13.98 -17.54
C ALA A 9 17.62 12.74 -18.44
N HIS A 10 16.59 11.89 -18.46
CA HIS A 10 16.47 10.75 -19.34
C HIS A 10 15.54 11.09 -20.52
N PRO A 11 16.06 11.13 -21.76
CA PRO A 11 15.20 11.25 -22.94
C PRO A 11 14.35 9.98 -23.04
N LEU A 12 13.09 10.09 -22.66
CA LEU A 12 12.09 9.03 -22.74
C LEU A 12 11.95 8.63 -24.21
N SER A 13 12.14 7.35 -24.50
CA SER A 13 12.12 6.81 -25.87
C SER A 13 10.70 6.70 -26.43
N SER A 14 9.70 6.77 -25.55
CA SER A 14 8.27 6.66 -25.86
C SER A 14 7.42 7.52 -24.91
N LYS A 15 6.08 7.46 -25.01
CA LYS A 15 5.22 8.08 -24.00
C LYS A 15 5.38 7.31 -22.68
N PRO A 16 5.87 7.94 -21.61
CA PRO A 16 6.08 7.26 -20.33
C PRO A 16 4.76 6.79 -19.73
N PHE A 17 4.81 5.64 -19.07
CA PHE A 17 3.76 5.18 -18.16
C PHE A 17 3.92 5.88 -16.82
N PHE A 18 2.83 6.44 -16.31
CA PHE A 18 2.78 7.00 -14.95
C PHE A 18 1.85 6.16 -14.08
N ARG A 19 2.32 5.82 -12.89
CA ARG A 19 1.54 5.10 -11.88
C ARG A 19 1.59 5.85 -10.56
N ALA A 20 0.42 6.29 -10.07
CA ALA A 20 0.30 6.75 -8.70
C ALA A 20 0.37 5.54 -7.76
N MET A 21 1.30 5.59 -6.80
CA MET A 21 1.57 4.47 -5.90
C MET A 21 0.88 4.65 -4.54
N CYS A 22 0.96 5.85 -3.98
CA CYS A 22 0.36 6.22 -2.71
C CYS A 22 0.26 7.75 -2.59
N ALA A 23 -0.52 8.23 -1.62
CA ALA A 23 -0.73 9.65 -1.38
C ALA A 23 -0.86 9.95 0.11
N CYS A 24 -0.44 11.15 0.52
CA CYS A 24 -0.57 11.68 1.88
C CYS A 24 -0.62 13.21 1.80
N ASP A 25 -1.56 13.84 2.50
CA ASP A 25 -1.71 15.31 2.57
C ASP A 25 -1.73 16.03 1.20
N GLY A 26 -2.31 15.40 0.19
CA GLY A 26 -2.37 15.94 -1.18
C GLY A 26 -1.10 15.76 -2.00
N LEU A 27 -0.02 15.25 -1.41
CA LEU A 27 1.19 14.83 -2.11
C LEU A 27 1.06 13.38 -2.59
N VAL A 28 1.62 13.09 -3.76
CA VAL A 28 1.46 11.79 -4.44
C VAL A 28 2.83 11.25 -4.83
N VAL A 29 3.10 9.99 -4.49
CA VAL A 29 4.26 9.27 -5.02
C VAL A 29 3.88 8.66 -6.36
N VAL A 30 4.64 9.02 -7.41
CA VAL A 30 4.40 8.59 -8.79
C VAL A 30 5.64 7.86 -9.30
N ILE A 31 5.43 6.73 -9.96
CA ILE A 31 6.47 6.03 -10.71
C ILE A 31 6.27 6.34 -12.19
N ALA A 32 7.33 6.79 -12.86
CA ALA A 32 7.39 7.04 -14.29
C ALA A 32 8.37 6.07 -14.96
N SER A 33 7.93 5.36 -16.00
CA SER A 33 8.75 4.36 -16.70
C SER A 33 8.47 4.30 -18.19
N ASP A 34 9.46 3.91 -19.00
CA ASP A 34 9.29 3.72 -20.45
C ASP A 34 8.59 2.38 -20.77
N ILE A 35 8.74 1.39 -19.89
CA ILE A 35 8.15 0.05 -20.03
C ILE A 35 7.41 -0.35 -18.75
N MET A 36 6.49 -1.31 -18.88
CA MET A 36 5.61 -1.73 -17.79
C MET A 36 6.32 -2.33 -16.56
N ASP A 37 7.49 -2.94 -16.75
CA ASP A 37 8.29 -3.59 -15.68
C ASP A 37 9.75 -3.13 -15.77
N ASP A 38 9.93 -1.81 -15.77
CA ASP A 38 11.25 -1.20 -15.76
C ASP A 38 11.93 -1.47 -14.40
N PRO A 39 13.13 -2.07 -14.38
CA PRO A 39 13.85 -2.31 -13.13
C PRO A 39 14.40 -1.03 -12.49
N ARG A 40 14.41 0.10 -13.22
CA ARG A 40 14.95 1.40 -12.78
C ARG A 40 14.03 2.55 -13.21
N PRO A 41 12.77 2.56 -12.78
CA PRO A 41 11.89 3.66 -13.12
C PRO A 41 12.26 4.91 -12.32
N ILE A 42 11.70 6.06 -12.72
CA ILE A 42 11.88 7.32 -12.01
C ILE A 42 10.80 7.43 -10.94
N HIS A 43 11.20 7.64 -9.69
CA HIS A 43 10.30 7.91 -8.58
C HIS A 43 10.17 9.42 -8.38
N LEU A 44 8.94 9.90 -8.35
CA LEU A 44 8.61 11.31 -8.19
C LEU A 44 7.74 11.49 -6.94
N LEU A 45 8.01 12.53 -6.17
CA LEU A 45 7.03 13.10 -5.26
C LEU A 45 6.40 14.30 -5.98
N TRP A 46 5.10 14.21 -6.23
CA TRP A 46 4.35 15.20 -6.98
C TRP A 46 3.34 15.91 -6.09
N ASN A 47 3.30 17.24 -6.17
CA ASN A 47 2.22 18.06 -5.65
C ASN A 47 1.32 18.52 -6.81
N PRO A 48 0.17 17.86 -7.04
CA PRO A 48 -0.72 18.19 -8.14
C PRO A 48 -1.30 19.61 -8.05
N SER A 49 -1.44 20.15 -6.85
CA SER A 49 -2.09 21.44 -6.59
C SER A 49 -1.25 22.62 -7.10
N ILE A 50 0.08 22.50 -6.99
CA ILE A 50 1.03 23.52 -7.48
C ILE A 50 1.77 23.08 -8.74
N ARG A 51 1.54 21.85 -9.20
CA ARG A 51 2.15 21.25 -10.41
C ARG A 51 3.67 21.11 -10.33
N GLU A 52 4.20 21.01 -9.12
CA GLU A 52 5.64 20.80 -8.88
C GLU A 52 5.91 19.34 -8.50
N SER A 53 7.09 18.85 -8.89
CA SER A 53 7.55 17.52 -8.53
C SER A 53 9.04 17.54 -8.21
N ILE A 54 9.45 16.67 -7.30
CA ILE A 54 10.87 16.38 -7.05
C ILE A 54 11.16 14.92 -7.37
N VAL A 55 12.38 14.66 -7.84
CA VAL A 55 12.87 13.30 -8.04
C VAL A 55 13.29 12.74 -6.68
N LEU A 56 12.73 11.58 -6.33
CA LEU A 56 13.13 10.83 -5.15
C LEU A 56 14.35 9.96 -5.48
N SER A 57 15.17 9.70 -4.45
CA SER A 57 16.22 8.69 -4.57
C SER A 57 15.61 7.34 -4.98
N ALA A 58 16.27 6.64 -5.90
CA ALA A 58 15.83 5.33 -6.34
C ALA A 58 16.15 4.26 -5.27
N PRO A 59 15.24 3.29 -5.02
CA PRO A 59 15.59 2.10 -4.25
C PRO A 59 16.62 1.24 -5.01
N GLU A 60 17.33 0.35 -4.31
CA GLU A 60 18.37 -0.51 -4.91
C GLU A 60 17.86 -1.39 -6.06
N SER A 61 16.59 -1.79 -6.02
CA SER A 61 15.94 -2.57 -7.07
C SER A 61 14.45 -2.29 -7.08
N GLU A 62 13.83 -2.29 -8.27
CA GLU A 62 12.39 -2.16 -8.42
C GLU A 62 11.76 -3.41 -9.06
N LYS A 63 10.61 -3.81 -8.53
CA LYS A 63 9.73 -4.82 -9.13
C LYS A 63 8.32 -4.26 -9.08
N VAL A 64 7.92 -3.55 -10.13
CA VAL A 64 6.75 -2.65 -10.12
C VAL A 64 5.45 -3.37 -9.73
N TYR A 65 5.31 -4.65 -10.08
CA TYR A 65 4.13 -5.47 -9.73
C TYR A 65 4.24 -6.25 -8.42
N ALA A 66 5.44 -6.33 -7.84
CA ALA A 66 5.70 -7.05 -6.59
C ALA A 66 5.99 -6.12 -5.41
N THR A 67 5.86 -4.81 -5.63
CA THR A 67 6.22 -3.75 -4.67
C THR A 67 4.99 -2.92 -4.33
N ARG A 68 4.85 -2.60 -3.04
CA ARG A 68 3.86 -1.65 -2.53
C ARG A 68 4.52 -0.47 -1.88
N TYR A 69 3.78 0.63 -1.86
CA TYR A 69 4.21 1.86 -1.23
C TYR A 69 3.18 2.35 -0.22
N GLY A 70 3.66 2.74 0.95
CA GLY A 70 2.94 3.54 1.93
C GLY A 70 3.56 4.92 1.99
N PHE A 71 2.74 5.95 2.16
CA PHE A 71 3.21 7.31 2.38
C PHE A 71 2.47 7.92 3.57
N GLY A 72 3.23 8.50 4.50
CA GLY A 72 2.68 8.97 5.77
C GLY A 72 3.59 10.01 6.42
N TYR A 73 2.97 10.87 7.23
CA TYR A 73 3.65 11.87 8.03
C TYR A 73 3.95 11.31 9.43
N ASP A 74 5.21 11.35 9.84
CA ASP A 74 5.66 11.00 11.19
C ASP A 74 5.70 12.27 12.05
N SER A 75 4.71 12.43 12.93
CA SER A 75 4.65 13.63 13.78
C SER A 75 5.77 13.68 14.82
N THR A 76 6.40 12.54 15.14
CA THR A 76 7.48 12.45 16.13
C THR A 76 8.78 13.05 15.58
N SER A 77 9.13 12.75 14.32
CA SER A 77 10.29 13.33 13.64
C SER A 77 9.97 14.60 12.83
N GLY A 78 8.67 14.90 12.67
CA GLY A 78 8.17 15.99 11.83
C GLY A 78 8.55 15.83 10.37
N ASP A 79 8.62 14.59 9.87
CA ASP A 79 9.04 14.26 8.51
C ASP A 79 8.02 13.35 7.81
N TYR A 80 8.00 13.43 6.50
CA TYR A 80 7.28 12.50 5.65
C TYR A 80 8.14 11.27 5.39
N LYS A 81 7.52 10.11 5.47
CA LYS A 81 8.18 8.81 5.25
C LYS A 81 7.45 7.99 4.21
N ILE A 82 8.20 7.36 3.33
CA ILE A 82 7.69 6.42 2.33
C ILE A 82 8.18 5.02 2.71
N LEU A 83 7.25 4.12 3.02
CA LEU A 83 7.56 2.70 3.24
C LEU A 83 7.37 1.95 1.93
N ARG A 84 8.33 1.11 1.59
CA ARG A 84 8.32 0.23 0.43
C ARG A 84 8.38 -1.21 0.90
N THR A 85 7.42 -2.04 0.51
CA THR A 85 7.45 -3.48 0.78
C THR A 85 7.56 -4.24 -0.53
N CYS A 86 8.55 -5.13 -0.65
CA CYS A 86 8.68 -6.04 -1.78
C CYS A 86 8.54 -7.47 -1.30
N SER A 87 7.69 -8.26 -1.97
CA SER A 87 7.35 -9.61 -1.52
C SER A 87 8.54 -10.60 -1.47
N GLU A 88 9.67 -10.30 -2.10
CA GLU A 88 10.81 -11.21 -2.23
C GLU A 88 12.09 -10.73 -1.53
N SER A 89 12.26 -9.43 -1.25
CA SER A 89 13.61 -8.89 -1.05
C SER A 89 13.82 -7.99 0.17
N SER A 90 12.89 -7.13 0.57
CA SER A 90 13.07 -6.28 1.76
C SER A 90 11.85 -5.40 2.00
N THR A 91 11.77 -4.89 3.22
CA THR A 91 11.03 -3.66 3.51
C THR A 91 12.05 -2.54 3.62
N ASP A 92 11.85 -1.46 2.89
CA ASP A 92 12.72 -0.29 2.88
C ASP A 92 11.91 0.94 3.27
N ILE A 93 12.55 1.94 3.85
CA ILE A 93 11.90 3.20 4.15
C ILE A 93 12.78 4.37 3.74
N LEU A 94 12.14 5.41 3.21
CA LEU A 94 12.74 6.68 2.84
C LEU A 94 12.17 7.76 3.74
N ALA A 95 13.03 8.43 4.50
CA ALA A 95 12.70 9.68 5.18
C ALA A 95 13.00 10.84 4.22
N LEU A 96 12.04 11.74 3.98
CA LEU A 96 12.18 12.76 2.96
C LEU A 96 13.25 13.81 3.32
N LYS A 97 13.43 14.14 4.60
CA LYS A 97 14.49 15.08 5.03
C LYS A 97 15.89 14.55 4.74
N ASP A 98 16.10 13.25 4.96
CA ASP A 98 17.40 12.61 4.77
C ASP A 98 17.64 12.19 3.31
N GLY A 99 16.56 12.02 2.53
CA GLY A 99 16.62 11.71 1.10
C GLY A 99 17.23 10.35 0.76
N SER A 100 17.41 9.45 1.74
CA SER A 100 18.04 8.14 1.52
C SER A 100 17.15 6.98 1.96
N TRP A 101 17.17 5.91 1.17
CA TRP A 101 16.52 4.65 1.52
C TRP A 101 17.36 3.89 2.54
N ARG A 102 16.70 3.33 3.55
CA ARG A 102 17.30 2.36 4.46
C ARG A 102 16.46 1.11 4.55
N LYS A 103 17.13 -0.02 4.75
CA LYS A 103 16.48 -1.32 4.96
C LYS A 103 15.91 -1.39 6.37
N ILE A 104 14.71 -1.96 6.47
CA ILE A 104 14.07 -2.36 7.72
C ILE A 104 14.26 -3.86 7.88
N ASP A 105 14.46 -4.29 9.13
CA ASP A 105 14.52 -5.70 9.47
C ASP A 105 13.26 -6.44 9.00
N LYS A 106 13.42 -7.74 8.77
CA LYS A 106 12.29 -8.58 8.39
C LYS A 106 11.28 -8.67 9.53
N HIS A 107 10.03 -8.92 9.18
CA HIS A 107 8.99 -9.20 10.16
C HIS A 107 9.43 -10.37 11.06
N PRO A 108 9.41 -10.23 12.40
CA PRO A 108 10.00 -11.21 13.32
C PRO A 108 9.34 -12.60 13.26
N HIS A 109 8.09 -12.65 12.79
CA HIS A 109 7.33 -13.90 12.67
C HIS A 109 7.31 -14.52 11.26
N GLY A 110 8.19 -14.07 10.34
CA GLY A 110 8.23 -14.62 8.98
C GLY A 110 6.90 -14.38 8.25
N VAL A 111 6.49 -13.12 8.19
CA VAL A 111 5.29 -12.67 7.48
C VAL A 111 5.73 -11.86 6.28
N ARG A 112 5.32 -12.29 5.10
CA ARG A 112 5.57 -11.57 3.84
C ARG A 112 4.33 -10.83 3.40
N ASP A 113 4.56 -9.80 2.59
CA ASP A 113 3.48 -9.04 1.98
C ASP A 113 2.66 -9.92 1.01
N SER A 114 1.34 -9.95 1.17
CA SER A 114 0.44 -10.76 0.33
C SER A 114 0.17 -10.04 -0.98
N LEU A 115 0.70 -10.52 -2.10
CA LEU A 115 0.56 -9.90 -3.44
C LEU A 115 -0.88 -9.79 -3.97
N PHE A 116 -1.87 -10.47 -3.36
CA PHE A 116 -3.28 -10.43 -3.77
C PHE A 116 -4.05 -9.20 -3.28
N SER A 117 -3.33 -8.12 -2.97
CA SER A 117 -3.86 -6.95 -2.26
C SER A 117 -3.54 -5.61 -2.92
N THR A 118 -4.19 -4.55 -2.44
CA THR A 118 -4.06 -3.15 -2.90
C THR A 118 -2.61 -2.73 -3.11
N GLY A 119 -2.35 -1.94 -4.16
CA GLY A 119 -1.00 -1.47 -4.49
C GLY A 119 -0.40 -0.49 -3.46
N SER A 120 -1.24 0.12 -2.62
CA SER A 120 -0.84 1.05 -1.56
C SER A 120 -1.01 0.45 -0.16
N LEU A 121 -0.12 0.81 0.76
CA LEU A 121 -0.26 0.51 2.19
C LEU A 121 -1.14 1.58 2.87
N ALA A 122 -2.11 1.15 3.66
CA ALA A 122 -3.03 2.06 4.34
C ALA A 122 -2.34 2.74 5.52
N PHE A 123 -2.40 4.07 5.59
CA PHE A 123 -1.75 4.85 6.66
C PHE A 123 -2.77 5.48 7.61
N VAL A 124 -2.76 5.05 8.87
CA VAL A 124 -3.63 5.57 9.93
C VAL A 124 -2.96 5.34 11.28
N HIS A 125 -3.22 6.19 12.28
CA HIS A 125 -2.61 6.06 13.61
C HIS A 125 -1.07 5.91 13.59
N GLU A 126 -0.40 6.69 12.72
CA GLU A 126 1.07 6.66 12.54
C GLU A 126 1.65 5.28 12.21
N ALA A 127 0.84 4.43 11.57
CA ALA A 127 1.26 3.12 11.13
C ALA A 127 0.77 2.79 9.73
N PHE A 128 1.60 2.07 8.99
CA PHE A 128 1.21 1.46 7.72
C PHE A 128 0.57 0.10 7.98
N HIS A 129 -0.46 -0.23 7.19
CA HIS A 129 -1.25 -1.43 7.35
C HIS A 129 -1.44 -2.17 6.03
N TRP A 130 -1.29 -3.49 6.08
CA TRP A 130 -1.48 -4.38 4.93
C TRP A 130 -1.80 -5.81 5.38
N ILE A 131 -2.26 -6.64 4.44
CA ILE A 131 -2.43 -8.06 4.68
C ILE A 131 -1.09 -8.78 4.49
N GLY A 132 -0.60 -9.36 5.58
CA GLY A 132 0.55 -10.26 5.58
C GLY A 132 0.11 -11.72 5.43
N MET A 133 0.97 -12.53 4.84
CA MET A 133 0.82 -13.97 4.73
C MET A 133 1.99 -14.66 5.41
N SER A 134 1.73 -15.72 6.18
CA SER A 134 2.79 -16.48 6.84
C SER A 134 3.66 -17.22 5.82
N ASP A 135 4.97 -17.12 5.97
CA ASP A 135 5.94 -17.88 5.18
C ASP A 135 5.86 -19.39 5.47
N TYR A 136 5.47 -19.76 6.69
CA TYR A 136 5.36 -21.15 7.15
C TYR A 136 4.00 -21.77 6.82
N TYR A 137 2.94 -20.95 6.81
CA TYR A 137 1.56 -21.40 6.61
C TYR A 137 0.86 -20.54 5.54
N PRO A 138 0.98 -20.87 4.24
CA PRO A 138 0.52 -20.02 3.12
C PRO A 138 -0.98 -19.74 3.06
N ARG A 139 -1.78 -20.29 3.97
CA ARG A 139 -3.24 -20.02 4.10
C ARG A 139 -3.59 -19.20 5.34
N VAL A 140 -2.58 -18.80 6.12
CA VAL A 140 -2.73 -17.99 7.32
C VAL A 140 -2.36 -16.55 6.97
N CYS A 141 -3.36 -15.68 7.04
CA CYS A 141 -3.19 -14.24 6.84
C CYS A 141 -3.34 -13.50 8.17
N SER A 142 -2.63 -12.39 8.30
CA SER A 142 -2.77 -11.44 9.42
C SER A 142 -2.84 -10.00 8.89
N LEU A 143 -3.44 -9.09 9.65
CA LEU A 143 -3.42 -7.66 9.37
C LEU A 143 -2.19 -7.07 10.06
N VAL A 144 -1.15 -6.82 9.27
CA VAL A 144 0.14 -6.31 9.75
C VAL A 144 0.03 -4.80 9.91
N SER A 145 0.65 -4.28 10.95
CA SER A 145 0.91 -2.85 11.15
C SER A 145 2.41 -2.59 11.24
N PHE A 146 2.88 -1.45 10.76
CA PHE A 146 4.25 -0.97 10.97
C PHE A 146 4.22 0.48 11.43
N SER A 147 4.60 0.71 12.68
CA SER A 147 4.69 2.06 13.26
C SER A 147 5.88 2.80 12.68
N ILE A 148 5.66 3.98 12.08
CA ILE A 148 6.75 4.71 11.40
C ILE A 148 7.64 5.51 12.36
N SER A 149 7.12 5.85 13.53
CA SER A 149 7.85 6.55 14.59
C SER A 149 8.73 5.60 15.39
N LYS A 150 8.21 4.40 15.70
CA LYS A 150 8.94 3.37 16.45
C LYS A 150 9.69 2.39 15.56
N GLU A 151 9.33 2.33 14.29
CA GLU A 151 9.89 1.40 13.30
C GLU A 151 9.72 -0.07 13.70
N MET A 152 8.58 -0.36 14.32
CA MET A 152 8.25 -1.68 14.82
C MET A 152 7.04 -2.24 14.10
N TYR A 153 7.13 -3.52 13.76
CA TYR A 153 5.97 -4.30 13.33
C TYR A 153 5.04 -4.61 14.50
N GLY A 154 3.78 -4.76 14.17
CA GLY A 154 2.72 -5.24 15.05
C GLY A 154 1.62 -5.91 14.24
N GLU A 155 0.61 -6.41 14.93
CA GLU A 155 -0.55 -7.01 14.30
C GLU A 155 -1.82 -6.37 14.86
N ILE A 156 -2.77 -6.08 13.96
CA ILE A 156 -4.09 -5.62 14.35
C ILE A 156 -4.98 -6.85 14.54
N PRO A 157 -5.66 -6.98 15.70
CA PRO A 157 -6.59 -8.08 15.93
C PRO A 157 -7.73 -8.07 14.91
N VAL A 158 -7.90 -9.18 14.19
CA VAL A 158 -9.01 -9.40 13.25
C VAL A 158 -9.74 -10.69 13.62
N SER A 159 -11.06 -10.72 13.48
CA SER A 159 -11.85 -11.92 13.76
C SER A 159 -11.55 -13.03 12.75
N LYS A 160 -11.64 -14.29 13.18
CA LYS A 160 -11.48 -15.45 12.29
C LYS A 160 -12.50 -15.43 11.15
N GLU A 161 -13.68 -14.89 11.41
CA GLU A 161 -14.73 -14.71 10.40
C GLU A 161 -14.24 -13.78 9.28
N ILE A 162 -13.72 -12.60 9.60
CA ILE A 162 -13.18 -11.66 8.60
C ILE A 162 -11.99 -12.29 7.86
N LEU A 163 -11.04 -12.91 8.58
CA LEU A 163 -9.88 -13.57 7.98
C LEU A 163 -10.27 -14.71 7.02
N SER A 164 -11.40 -15.39 7.27
CA SER A 164 -11.89 -16.45 6.38
C SER A 164 -12.27 -15.90 5.00
N TYR A 165 -12.62 -14.62 4.90
CA TYR A 165 -12.86 -13.95 3.62
C TYR A 165 -11.57 -13.67 2.84
N PHE A 166 -10.38 -13.87 3.41
CA PHE A 166 -9.12 -13.65 2.69
C PHE A 166 -8.60 -14.92 2.02
N VAL A 167 -9.04 -16.09 2.49
CA VAL A 167 -8.59 -17.37 1.96
C VAL A 167 -9.31 -17.70 0.66
N GLY A 168 -8.55 -17.93 -0.42
CA GLY A 168 -9.08 -18.38 -1.71
C GLY A 168 -9.90 -17.32 -2.49
N LYS A 169 -9.78 -16.04 -2.13
CA LYS A 169 -10.39 -14.93 -2.88
C LYS A 169 -9.43 -14.35 -3.92
N ALA A 170 -10.02 -13.71 -4.93
CA ALA A 170 -9.28 -13.06 -6.00
C ALA A 170 -8.68 -11.72 -5.56
N TYR A 171 -9.30 -11.06 -4.57
CA TYR A 171 -8.91 -9.72 -4.13
C TYR A 171 -9.21 -9.48 -2.64
N VAL A 172 -8.24 -8.94 -1.93
CA VAL A 172 -8.36 -8.44 -0.54
C VAL A 172 -7.66 -7.08 -0.48
N GLY A 173 -8.14 -6.13 0.30
CA GLY A 173 -7.49 -4.81 0.36
C GLY A 173 -7.54 -4.21 1.74
N VAL A 174 -6.56 -3.36 2.06
CA VAL A 174 -6.57 -2.52 3.25
C VAL A 174 -6.64 -1.07 2.80
N SER A 175 -7.52 -0.29 3.42
CA SER A 175 -7.73 1.12 3.09
C SER A 175 -8.05 1.94 4.33
N VAL A 176 -8.16 3.25 4.18
CA VAL A 176 -8.59 4.16 5.24
C VAL A 176 -9.85 4.89 4.76
N LEU A 177 -10.86 4.95 5.62
CA LEU A 177 -12.09 5.69 5.37
C LEU A 177 -12.40 6.54 6.60
N ASP A 178 -12.45 7.86 6.43
CA ASP A 178 -12.76 8.80 7.51
C ASP A 178 -11.89 8.58 8.77
N GLY A 179 -10.58 8.40 8.56
CA GLY A 179 -9.62 8.12 9.63
C GLY A 179 -9.75 6.73 10.28
N MET A 180 -10.63 5.85 9.79
CA MET A 180 -10.78 4.48 10.28
C MET A 180 -10.10 3.48 9.36
N LEU A 181 -9.51 2.45 9.96
CA LEU A 181 -8.91 1.35 9.21
C LEU A 181 -10.00 0.47 8.60
N CYS A 182 -9.87 0.17 7.32
CA CYS A 182 -10.81 -0.67 6.60
C CYS A 182 -10.11 -1.88 6.00
N VAL A 183 -10.83 -2.98 5.94
CA VAL A 183 -10.45 -4.15 5.15
C VAL A 183 -11.58 -4.52 4.22
N ASN A 184 -11.24 -4.92 3.01
CA ASN A 184 -12.21 -5.34 2.01
C ASN A 184 -11.84 -6.68 1.38
N SER A 185 -12.85 -7.38 0.88
CA SER A 185 -12.68 -8.65 0.15
C SER A 185 -13.60 -8.69 -1.06
N GLY A 186 -13.11 -9.24 -2.16
CA GLY A 186 -13.85 -9.43 -3.40
C GLY A 186 -13.79 -10.87 -3.90
N THR A 187 -14.94 -11.44 -4.27
CA THR A 187 -14.99 -12.64 -5.13
C THR A 187 -15.13 -12.20 -6.59
N GLY A 188 -14.26 -12.71 -7.47
CA GLY A 188 -14.35 -12.48 -8.92
C GLY A 188 -14.25 -13.75 -9.75
N LEU A 189 -14.32 -14.93 -9.11
CA LEU A 189 -14.27 -16.20 -9.82
C LEU A 189 -15.65 -16.47 -10.45
N MET A 190 -15.66 -16.74 -11.77
CA MET A 190 -16.83 -17.22 -12.52
C MET A 190 -17.98 -16.21 -12.74
N GLY A 191 -17.72 -14.90 -12.70
CA GLY A 191 -18.71 -13.89 -13.11
C GLY A 191 -19.81 -13.61 -12.09
N VAL A 192 -19.70 -14.13 -10.88
CA VAL A 192 -20.56 -13.83 -9.74
C VAL A 192 -19.71 -13.20 -8.64
N GLY A 193 -19.88 -11.89 -8.46
CA GLY A 193 -19.08 -11.11 -7.53
C GLY A 193 -19.81 -10.73 -6.25
N SER A 194 -19.07 -10.70 -5.15
CA SER A 194 -19.48 -10.06 -3.91
C SER A 194 -18.30 -9.25 -3.41
N PHE A 195 -18.57 -8.02 -2.97
CA PHE A 195 -17.61 -7.14 -2.33
C PHE A 195 -18.10 -6.83 -0.93
N LYS A 196 -17.25 -7.05 0.06
CA LYS A 196 -17.54 -6.70 1.45
C LYS A 196 -16.48 -5.76 1.98
N LEU A 197 -16.92 -4.75 2.71
CA LEU A 197 -16.08 -3.75 3.36
C LEU A 197 -16.37 -3.76 4.86
N TRP A 198 -15.33 -3.96 5.65
CA TRP A 198 -15.35 -3.85 7.11
C TRP A 198 -14.57 -2.62 7.55
N VAL A 199 -15.07 -1.97 8.61
CA VAL A 199 -14.43 -0.84 9.25
C VAL A 199 -14.13 -1.18 10.72
N LEU A 200 -12.93 -0.82 11.17
CA LEU A 200 -12.51 -0.90 12.56
C LEU A 200 -12.86 0.43 13.23
N LYS A 201 -13.87 0.43 14.09
CA LYS A 201 -14.34 1.65 14.76
C LYS A 201 -13.39 2.12 15.86
N ASP A 202 -12.93 1.18 16.68
CA ASP A 202 -11.99 1.44 17.77
C ASP A 202 -10.67 0.76 17.44
N TYR A 203 -9.64 1.57 17.15
CA TYR A 203 -8.37 1.06 16.67
C TYR A 203 -7.71 0.10 17.68
N GLY A 204 -7.31 -1.08 17.19
CA GLY A 204 -6.76 -2.17 18.00
C GLY A 204 -7.78 -3.03 18.76
N VAL A 205 -9.07 -2.67 18.76
CA VAL A 205 -10.12 -3.42 19.46
C VAL A 205 -10.83 -4.36 18.49
N LYS A 206 -10.56 -5.67 18.63
CA LYS A 206 -11.07 -6.72 17.74
C LYS A 206 -12.60 -6.72 17.60
N GLU A 207 -13.31 -6.44 18.68
CA GLU A 207 -14.77 -6.49 18.75
C GLU A 207 -15.43 -5.29 18.04
N SER A 208 -14.64 -4.26 17.69
CA SER A 208 -15.14 -3.04 17.06
C SER A 208 -15.21 -3.13 15.52
N TRP A 209 -14.73 -4.23 14.93
CA TRP A 209 -14.91 -4.50 13.51
C TRP A 209 -16.40 -4.62 13.18
N SER A 210 -16.85 -3.91 12.15
CA SER A 210 -18.22 -3.97 11.67
C SER A 210 -18.28 -3.93 10.15
N ALA A 211 -19.22 -4.66 9.57
CA ALA A 211 -19.47 -4.58 8.13
C ALA A 211 -20.14 -3.24 7.81
N LEU A 212 -19.51 -2.44 6.95
CA LEU A 212 -20.04 -1.15 6.50
C LEU A 212 -20.90 -1.31 5.25
N LEU A 213 -20.42 -2.13 4.30
CA LEU A 213 -21.06 -2.31 3.01
C LEU A 213 -20.88 -3.75 2.53
N THR A 214 -21.94 -4.29 1.92
CA THR A 214 -21.88 -5.51 1.09
C THR A 214 -22.52 -5.17 -0.25
N ILE A 215 -21.79 -5.42 -1.33
CA ILE A 215 -22.26 -5.31 -2.71
C ILE A 215 -22.32 -6.72 -3.26
N GLU A 216 -23.45 -7.10 -3.83
CA GLU A 216 -23.67 -8.38 -4.49
C GLU A 216 -23.97 -8.11 -5.96
N ASP A 217 -23.39 -8.92 -6.86
CA ASP A 217 -23.73 -8.84 -8.27
C ASP A 217 -25.20 -9.24 -8.48
N PRO A 218 -26.05 -8.37 -9.06
CA PRO A 218 -27.46 -8.65 -9.25
C PRO A 218 -27.75 -9.86 -10.16
N LEU A 219 -26.76 -10.38 -10.90
CA LEU A 219 -26.90 -11.64 -11.64
C LEU A 219 -27.05 -12.86 -10.72
N ILE A 220 -26.81 -12.73 -9.40
CA ILE A 220 -27.04 -13.78 -8.39
C ILE A 220 -28.52 -14.18 -8.28
N GLN A 221 -29.46 -13.27 -8.60
CA GLN A 221 -30.90 -13.54 -8.45
C GLN A 221 -31.58 -14.07 -9.72
N ARG A 222 -30.84 -14.32 -10.81
CA ARG A 222 -31.41 -14.76 -12.11
C ARG A 222 -31.07 -16.21 -12.50
N LEU A 223 -30.60 -17.02 -11.56
CA LEU A 223 -30.41 -18.48 -11.73
C LEU A 223 -31.39 -19.27 -10.87
#